data_AF-A0A7C0W3T6-F1
#
_entry.id   AF-A0A7C0W3T6-F1
#
_cell.length_a   1.000
_cell.length_b   1.000
_cell.length_c   1.000
_cell.angle_alpha   90.00
_cell.angle_beta   90.00
_cell.angle_gamma   90.00
#
_symmetry.space_group_name_H-M   'P 1'
#
loop_
_entity.id
_entity.type
_entity.pdbx_description
1 polymer ?
#
loop_
_entity_poly.entity_id
_entity_poly.type
_entity_poly.pdbx_seq_one_letter_code
_entity_poly.pdbx_strand_id
1 'polypeptide(L)'
;MADESKIVKQFLGDEDFPIDWDNEAEKGLFWVYDDLHCPQPLSPMYFDIGGWWLTCDHMFRRFGTPFASDWIAKNVNGYLYTAAVPADPDFKVEAMEYSNVYYPRVPKDDPEYASKIGAYLGAVLPTYGQNFADWWRDRLVPEMRRNFDYLEDRIDRWEEIPLMEWATILEDAMDIHDRHWKIHWMLNFAQLSATLNLQAVMEEVRGEADPVLLGRLQNSAEDRNWDSIGALWKMKEEIKGDAELSEMFSKDTGTEVLEALEASERGRKFIAERLEPYQREFGWHAVWSHEFIFPTRFEKAQPVLEVIKGYLETDYDYPSTVKNLADDIAAASAEMLEGLEGEALEKMRVANEINLKMAPLTPDHHFYIDQGSNAHVRLVLVCIGRHLVKMGVLDEADDVIYLKYNELRYFLGDPENFDARSIIAERKAEREAAYAVRPKDWIGTATESQLEFPYLGLWGFPDRLYMEQPEAEDQIAGLAASPGVYQG
;
A
#
# COMPACT_ATOMS: atom_id res chain seq x y z
N MET A 1 -30.46 8.24 5.63
CA MET A 1 -30.81 9.66 5.71
C MET A 1 -29.64 10.41 5.12
N ALA A 2 -29.91 11.29 4.15
CA ALA A 2 -28.89 12.14 3.55
C ALA A 2 -28.10 12.87 4.64
N ASP A 3 -26.81 13.06 4.42
CA ASP A 3 -25.96 13.80 5.35
C ASP A 3 -26.47 15.25 5.49
N GLU A 4 -27.16 15.53 6.60
CA GLU A 4 -27.65 16.87 6.96
C GLU A 4 -26.59 17.66 7.75
N SER A 5 -25.38 17.11 7.92
CA SER A 5 -24.31 17.79 8.65
C SER A 5 -23.83 19.03 7.88
N LYS A 6 -23.27 19.98 8.63
CA LYS A 6 -22.89 21.27 8.09
C LYS A 6 -21.73 21.12 7.09
N ILE A 7 -21.84 21.76 5.93
CA ILE A 7 -20.71 21.94 5.00
C ILE A 7 -19.67 22.85 5.66
N VAL A 8 -18.46 22.32 5.81
CA VAL A 8 -17.30 23.00 6.40
C VAL A 8 -16.52 23.76 5.32
N LYS A 9 -16.17 23.08 4.22
CA LYS A 9 -15.53 23.67 3.04
C LYS A 9 -16.02 22.95 1.77
N GLN A 10 -15.89 23.62 0.63
CA GLN A 10 -16.24 23.04 -0.67
C GLN A 10 -15.29 23.57 -1.75
N PHE A 11 -14.83 22.68 -2.62
CA PHE A 11 -14.04 22.99 -3.81
C PHE A 11 -14.45 22.07 -4.95
N LEU A 12 -15.21 22.60 -5.92
CA LEU A 12 -15.77 21.81 -7.04
C LEU A 12 -14.98 21.95 -8.35
N GLY A 13 -13.80 22.57 -8.29
CA GLY A 13 -12.97 22.91 -9.44
C GLY A 13 -13.01 24.41 -9.77
N ASP A 14 -11.95 24.88 -10.44
CA ASP A 14 -11.82 26.24 -10.97
C ASP A 14 -11.06 26.21 -12.32
N GLU A 15 -10.70 27.38 -12.86
CA GLU A 15 -9.97 27.46 -14.14
C GLU A 15 -8.55 26.85 -14.05
N ASP A 16 -7.92 26.89 -12.88
CA ASP A 16 -6.54 26.42 -12.66
C ASP A 16 -6.49 24.92 -12.29
N PHE A 17 -7.58 24.40 -11.73
CA PHE A 17 -7.76 22.99 -11.39
C PHE A 17 -9.17 22.55 -11.79
N PRO A 18 -9.41 22.31 -13.09
CA PRO A 18 -10.69 21.81 -13.57
C PRO A 18 -10.92 20.39 -13.05
N ILE A 19 -12.20 20.07 -12.77
CA ILE A 19 -12.63 18.75 -12.33
C ILE A 19 -13.84 18.35 -13.19
N ASP A 20 -13.75 17.18 -13.82
CA ASP A 20 -14.88 16.56 -14.50
C ASP A 20 -15.64 15.68 -13.50
N TRP A 21 -16.92 16.01 -13.27
CA TRP A 21 -17.77 15.32 -12.32
C TRP A 21 -18.76 14.44 -13.09
N ASP A 22 -18.75 13.14 -12.85
CA ASP A 22 -19.57 12.19 -13.60
C ASP A 22 -21.07 12.38 -13.28
N ASN A 23 -21.38 12.84 -12.07
CA ASN A 23 -22.73 13.20 -11.65
C ASN A 23 -22.73 14.16 -10.45
N GLU A 24 -23.91 14.69 -10.09
CA GLU A 24 -24.05 15.62 -8.96
C GLU A 24 -23.80 14.96 -7.59
N ALA A 25 -23.96 13.64 -7.45
CA ALA A 25 -23.72 12.96 -6.18
C ALA A 25 -22.23 12.92 -5.82
N GLU A 26 -21.34 12.79 -6.81
CA GLU A 26 -19.89 12.84 -6.58
C GLU A 26 -19.45 14.15 -5.92
N LYS A 27 -20.04 15.29 -6.31
CA LYS A 27 -19.73 16.61 -5.74
C LYS A 27 -20.02 16.68 -4.24
N GLY A 28 -20.95 15.86 -3.74
CA GLY A 28 -21.33 15.77 -2.34
C GLY A 28 -20.35 14.98 -1.48
N LEU A 29 -19.39 14.27 -2.07
CA LEU A 29 -18.37 13.52 -1.35
C LEU A 29 -17.15 14.38 -1.01
N PHE A 30 -16.48 14.01 0.09
CA PHE A 30 -15.17 14.54 0.46
C PHE A 30 -14.08 13.65 -0.15
N TRP A 31 -13.43 14.15 -1.19
CA TRP A 31 -12.40 13.42 -1.92
C TRP A 31 -11.02 13.87 -1.46
N VAL A 32 -10.20 12.91 -1.04
CA VAL A 32 -8.84 13.14 -0.57
C VAL A 32 -7.84 12.69 -1.61
N TYR A 33 -6.84 13.53 -1.90
CA TYR A 33 -5.69 13.13 -2.71
C TYR A 33 -4.90 12.07 -1.95
N ASP A 34 -4.74 10.89 -2.55
CA ASP A 34 -4.01 9.79 -1.94
C ASP A 34 -2.50 9.89 -2.19
N ASP A 35 -1.87 10.88 -1.57
CA ASP A 35 -0.41 11.07 -1.57
C ASP A 35 0.34 10.04 -0.73
N LEU A 36 -0.37 9.34 0.17
CA LEU A 36 0.17 8.29 1.02
C LEU A 36 0.62 7.07 0.21
N HIS A 37 -0.22 6.62 -0.74
CA HIS A 37 0.04 5.44 -1.56
C HIS A 37 0.47 5.81 -2.98
N CYS A 38 -0.19 6.81 -3.58
CA CYS A 38 -0.08 7.15 -4.99
C CYS A 38 0.31 8.63 -5.21
N PRO A 39 1.51 9.06 -4.78
CA PRO A 39 1.93 10.47 -4.87
C PRO A 39 2.27 10.95 -6.30
N GLN A 40 2.03 10.11 -7.31
CA GLN A 40 2.47 10.28 -8.69
C GLN A 40 1.29 10.10 -9.63
N PRO A 41 1.33 10.67 -10.86
CA PRO A 41 0.33 10.38 -11.87
C PRO A 41 0.19 8.88 -12.13
N LEU A 42 -1.04 8.38 -12.07
CA LEU A 42 -1.36 6.95 -12.18
C LEU A 42 -1.31 6.43 -13.61
N SER A 43 -0.90 5.18 -13.78
CA SER A 43 -1.13 4.45 -15.01
C SER A 43 -2.59 3.96 -15.12
N PRO A 44 -3.16 3.87 -16.34
CA PRO A 44 -4.51 3.37 -16.55
C PRO A 44 -4.70 1.93 -16.07
N MET A 45 -3.71 1.04 -16.31
CA MET A 45 -3.82 -0.35 -15.89
C MET A 45 -3.87 -0.47 -14.37
N TYR A 46 -3.02 0.27 -13.64
CA TYR A 46 -3.05 0.27 -12.19
C TYR A 46 -4.39 0.77 -11.65
N PHE A 47 -4.90 1.88 -12.22
CA PHE A 47 -6.20 2.42 -11.80
C PHE A 47 -7.36 1.44 -12.03
N ASP A 48 -7.33 0.65 -13.11
CA ASP A 48 -8.41 -0.29 -13.42
C ASP A 48 -8.40 -1.56 -12.56
N ILE A 49 -7.22 -2.14 -12.27
CA ILE A 49 -7.11 -3.48 -11.67
C ILE A 49 -6.20 -3.59 -10.44
N GLY A 50 -5.38 -2.58 -10.15
CA GLY A 50 -4.37 -2.62 -9.08
C GLY A 50 -4.72 -1.85 -7.82
N GLY A 51 -5.80 -1.06 -7.87
CA GLY A 51 -6.20 -0.16 -6.80
C GLY A 51 -6.61 -0.87 -5.52
N TRP A 52 -6.17 -0.36 -4.38
CA TRP A 52 -6.58 -0.85 -3.06
C TRP A 52 -8.08 -0.67 -2.80
N TRP A 53 -8.67 0.36 -3.42
CA TRP A 53 -10.08 0.74 -3.29
C TRP A 53 -11.05 -0.31 -3.85
N LEU A 54 -10.59 -1.18 -4.76
CA LEU A 54 -11.43 -2.17 -5.45
C LEU A 54 -12.13 -3.16 -4.51
N THR A 55 -11.66 -3.28 -3.27
CA THR A 55 -12.21 -4.24 -2.29
C THR A 55 -12.67 -3.60 -0.98
N CYS A 56 -12.78 -2.27 -0.92
CA CYS A 56 -13.19 -1.59 0.31
C CYS A 56 -14.63 -1.92 0.73
N ASP A 57 -15.54 -2.17 -0.22
CA ASP A 57 -16.89 -2.66 0.08
C ASP A 57 -16.87 -3.94 0.93
N HIS A 58 -15.90 -4.83 0.70
CA HIS A 58 -15.70 -6.05 1.48
C HIS A 58 -15.45 -5.73 2.94
N MET A 59 -14.59 -4.75 3.21
CA MET A 59 -14.25 -4.29 4.56
C MET A 59 -15.51 -3.85 5.30
N PHE A 60 -16.23 -2.87 4.75
CA PHE A 60 -17.39 -2.27 5.37
C PHE A 60 -18.51 -3.30 5.60
N ARG A 61 -18.80 -4.14 4.59
CA ARG A 61 -19.79 -5.20 4.70
C ARG A 61 -19.39 -6.29 5.70
N ARG A 62 -18.11 -6.68 5.74
CA ARG A 62 -17.62 -7.77 6.60
C ARG A 62 -17.70 -7.40 8.08
N PHE A 63 -17.32 -6.17 8.41
CA PHE A 63 -17.30 -5.70 9.80
C PHE A 63 -18.63 -5.06 10.22
N GLY A 64 -19.52 -4.74 9.27
CA GLY A 64 -20.81 -4.13 9.55
C GLY A 64 -20.64 -2.69 10.05
N THR A 65 -19.93 -1.88 9.28
CA THR A 65 -19.66 -0.48 9.64
C THR A 65 -20.92 0.38 9.50
N PRO A 66 -21.23 1.26 10.46
CA PRO A 66 -22.40 2.13 10.39
C PRO A 66 -22.15 3.42 9.61
N PHE A 67 -20.89 3.76 9.33
CA PHE A 67 -20.49 5.08 8.81
C PHE A 67 -20.18 5.11 7.31
N ALA A 68 -19.83 3.97 6.71
CA ALA A 68 -19.52 3.88 5.28
C ALA A 68 -19.95 2.53 4.71
N SER A 69 -20.21 2.52 3.40
CA SER A 69 -20.59 1.33 2.62
C SER A 69 -19.55 0.95 1.57
N ASP A 70 -18.74 1.91 1.12
CA ASP A 70 -17.64 1.72 0.18
C ASP A 70 -16.62 2.86 0.29
N TRP A 71 -15.47 2.71 -0.36
CA TRP A 71 -14.46 3.74 -0.50
C TRP A 71 -13.98 3.74 -1.94
N ILE A 72 -14.42 4.73 -2.70
CA ILE A 72 -14.31 4.75 -4.15
C ILE A 72 -13.19 5.68 -4.59
N ALA A 73 -12.76 5.53 -5.84
CA ALA A 73 -11.66 6.30 -6.42
C ALA A 73 -12.08 7.09 -7.66
N LYS A 74 -11.37 8.19 -7.90
CA LYS A 74 -11.46 9.02 -9.11
C LYS A 74 -10.05 9.47 -9.50
N ASN A 75 -9.76 9.46 -10.79
CA ASN A 75 -8.54 10.06 -11.32
C ASN A 75 -8.86 11.50 -11.75
N VAL A 76 -8.20 12.49 -11.13
CA VAL A 76 -8.37 13.91 -11.46
C VAL A 76 -7.00 14.47 -11.84
N ASN A 77 -6.87 14.93 -13.09
CA ASN A 77 -5.63 15.48 -13.64
C ASN A 77 -4.41 14.53 -13.49
N GLY A 78 -4.64 13.22 -13.55
CA GLY A 78 -3.60 12.19 -13.41
C GLY A 78 -3.48 11.61 -12.00
N TYR A 79 -4.05 12.26 -10.98
CA TYR A 79 -3.84 11.90 -9.58
C TYR A 79 -5.03 11.16 -8.96
N LEU A 80 -4.74 10.26 -8.03
CA LEU A 80 -5.72 9.47 -7.30
C LEU A 80 -6.43 10.30 -6.24
N TYR A 81 -7.74 10.43 -6.36
CA TYR A 81 -8.61 10.93 -5.30
C TYR A 81 -9.50 9.79 -4.82
N THR A 82 -9.70 9.69 -3.51
CA THR A 82 -10.58 8.67 -2.93
C THR A 82 -11.59 9.29 -1.97
N ALA A 83 -12.78 8.69 -1.89
CA ALA A 83 -13.84 9.15 -1.01
C ALA A 83 -14.60 7.98 -0.37
N ALA A 84 -14.83 8.07 0.93
CA ALA A 84 -15.72 7.15 1.64
C ALA A 84 -17.17 7.47 1.30
N VAL A 85 -17.93 6.44 0.91
CA VAL A 85 -19.36 6.57 0.59
C VAL A 85 -20.17 6.28 1.86
N PRO A 86 -21.03 7.20 2.32
CA PRO A 86 -21.85 6.98 3.50
C PRO A 86 -22.68 5.70 3.41
N ALA A 87 -22.98 5.09 4.57
CA ALA A 87 -23.89 3.95 4.65
C ALA A 87 -25.37 4.39 4.56
N ASP A 88 -25.72 5.13 3.50
CA ASP A 88 -27.05 5.73 3.28
C ASP A 88 -27.72 5.21 2.00
N PRO A 89 -28.88 4.51 2.07
CA PRO A 89 -29.63 4.04 0.89
C PRO A 89 -30.11 5.14 -0.06
N ASP A 90 -30.18 6.39 0.40
CA ASP A 90 -30.59 7.52 -0.43
C ASP A 90 -29.41 8.19 -1.15
N PHE A 91 -28.17 7.95 -0.71
CA PHE A 91 -26.96 8.50 -1.33
C PHE A 91 -26.46 7.57 -2.45
N LYS A 92 -26.85 7.89 -3.68
CA LYS A 92 -26.51 7.09 -4.87
C LYS A 92 -25.38 7.74 -5.65
N VAL A 93 -24.20 7.18 -5.52
CA VAL A 93 -23.02 7.54 -6.31
C VAL A 93 -22.58 6.34 -7.13
N GLU A 94 -22.25 6.58 -8.40
CA GLU A 94 -21.66 5.55 -9.26
C GLU A 94 -20.20 5.32 -8.86
N ALA A 95 -19.79 4.07 -8.91
CA ALA A 95 -18.41 3.64 -8.74
C ALA A 95 -18.03 2.74 -9.92
N MET A 96 -16.73 2.48 -10.09
CA MET A 96 -16.24 1.66 -11.19
C MET A 96 -15.31 0.56 -10.69
N GLU A 97 -15.44 -0.63 -11.29
CA GLU A 97 -14.56 -1.77 -11.09
C GLU A 97 -14.34 -2.43 -12.46
N TYR A 98 -13.08 -2.56 -12.89
CA TYR A 98 -12.70 -3.12 -14.21
C TYR A 98 -13.41 -2.45 -15.39
N SER A 99 -13.55 -1.12 -15.33
CA SER A 99 -14.36 -0.29 -16.25
C SER A 99 -15.88 -0.59 -16.27
N ASN A 100 -16.42 -1.35 -15.32
CA ASN A 100 -17.86 -1.57 -15.17
C ASN A 100 -18.42 -0.68 -14.06
N VAL A 101 -19.61 -0.11 -14.30
CA VAL A 101 -20.31 0.72 -13.32
C VAL A 101 -21.02 -0.15 -12.28
N TYR A 102 -20.87 0.18 -11.01
CA TYR A 102 -21.68 -0.35 -9.92
C TYR A 102 -22.08 0.77 -8.96
N TYR A 103 -22.96 0.45 -8.00
CA TYR A 103 -23.32 1.36 -6.92
C TYR A 103 -22.93 0.74 -5.57
N PRO A 104 -22.31 1.51 -4.65
CA PRO A 104 -22.03 1.11 -3.28
C PRO A 104 -23.23 0.43 -2.60
N ARG A 105 -22.95 -0.68 -1.91
CA ARG A 105 -23.96 -1.64 -1.48
C ARG A 105 -24.44 -1.31 -0.06
N VAL A 106 -25.64 -0.75 0.03
CA VAL A 106 -26.34 -0.48 1.29
C VAL A 106 -27.62 -1.31 1.40
N PRO A 107 -27.99 -1.81 2.60
CA PRO A 107 -29.23 -2.57 2.78
C PRO A 107 -30.47 -1.75 2.40
N LYS A 108 -31.20 -2.23 1.40
CA LYS A 108 -32.35 -1.52 0.80
C LYS A 108 -33.58 -1.47 1.73
N ASP A 109 -33.81 -2.53 2.50
CA ASP A 109 -35.07 -2.75 3.23
C ASP A 109 -34.96 -2.43 4.74
N ASP A 110 -33.84 -1.86 5.20
CA ASP A 110 -33.62 -1.47 6.61
C ASP A 110 -33.08 -0.03 6.71
N PRO A 111 -33.96 0.99 6.75
CA PRO A 111 -33.54 2.40 6.84
C PRO A 111 -32.82 2.74 8.16
N GLU A 112 -32.91 1.86 9.16
CA GLU A 112 -32.24 2.01 10.45
C GLU A 112 -30.94 1.20 10.54
N TYR A 113 -30.47 0.60 9.43
CA TYR A 113 -29.29 -0.27 9.41
C TYR A 113 -28.08 0.35 10.11
N ALA A 114 -27.72 1.58 9.74
CA ALA A 114 -26.58 2.30 10.33
C ALA A 114 -26.68 2.43 11.86
N SER A 115 -27.89 2.64 12.39
CA SER A 115 -28.12 2.76 13.84
C SER A 115 -28.05 1.42 14.59
N LYS A 116 -28.24 0.30 13.89
CA LYS A 116 -28.28 -1.05 14.47
C LYS A 116 -26.95 -1.78 14.35
N ILE A 117 -26.29 -1.67 13.19
CA ILE A 117 -25.16 -2.53 12.85
C ILE A 117 -23.90 -2.25 13.68
N GLY A 118 -23.76 -1.03 14.23
CA GLY A 118 -22.64 -0.68 15.10
C GLY A 118 -22.46 -1.62 16.30
N ALA A 119 -23.55 -2.21 16.82
CA ALA A 119 -23.46 -3.21 17.90
C ALA A 119 -22.78 -4.51 17.44
N TYR A 120 -22.98 -4.92 16.18
CA TYR A 120 -22.26 -6.06 15.59
C TYR A 120 -20.77 -5.75 15.42
N LEU A 121 -20.43 -4.58 14.88
CA LEU A 121 -19.05 -4.11 14.76
C LEU A 121 -18.34 -4.18 16.13
N GLY A 122 -18.93 -3.58 17.16
CA GLY A 122 -18.36 -3.59 18.51
C GLY A 122 -18.21 -4.97 19.13
N ALA A 123 -19.07 -5.93 18.77
CA ALA A 123 -18.97 -7.32 19.25
C ALA A 123 -17.93 -8.16 18.49
N VAL A 124 -17.81 -7.96 17.17
CA VAL A 124 -16.95 -8.80 16.31
C VAL A 124 -15.51 -8.33 16.27
N LEU A 125 -15.28 -7.01 16.30
CA LEU A 125 -13.97 -6.42 16.09
C LEU A 125 -12.92 -6.87 17.13
N PRO A 126 -13.23 -6.98 18.44
CA PRO A 126 -12.30 -7.53 19.43
C PRO A 126 -11.92 -9.00 19.17
N THR A 127 -12.82 -9.78 18.56
CA THR A 127 -12.51 -11.17 18.18
C THR A 127 -11.44 -11.19 17.09
N TYR A 128 -11.47 -10.26 16.14
CA TYR A 128 -10.40 -10.10 15.17
C TYR A 128 -9.10 -9.70 15.88
N GLY A 129 -9.09 -8.63 16.68
CA GLY A 129 -7.88 -8.19 17.39
C GLY A 129 -7.20 -9.31 18.19
N GLN A 130 -7.98 -10.18 18.85
CA GLN A 130 -7.45 -11.29 19.65
C GLN A 130 -6.84 -12.44 18.82
N ASN A 131 -7.44 -12.77 17.66
CA ASN A 131 -7.14 -14.02 16.95
C ASN A 131 -6.42 -13.80 15.61
N PHE A 132 -6.36 -12.55 15.11
CA PHE A 132 -5.92 -12.30 13.74
C PHE A 132 -4.45 -12.63 13.52
N ALA A 133 -3.57 -12.41 14.50
CA ALA A 133 -2.16 -12.80 14.42
C ALA A 133 -1.98 -14.31 14.17
N ASP A 134 -2.78 -15.16 14.83
CA ASP A 134 -2.75 -16.60 14.58
C ASP A 134 -3.34 -16.96 13.21
N TRP A 135 -4.45 -16.32 12.82
CA TRP A 135 -5.01 -16.51 11.49
C TRP A 135 -4.06 -16.08 10.38
N TRP A 136 -3.34 -14.98 10.60
CA TRP A 136 -2.32 -14.47 9.70
C TRP A 136 -1.26 -15.53 9.45
N ARG A 137 -0.60 -15.98 10.52
CA ARG A 137 0.49 -16.98 10.47
C ARG A 137 0.03 -18.33 9.95
N ASP A 138 -1.07 -18.87 10.48
CA ASP A 138 -1.41 -20.29 10.28
C ASP A 138 -2.32 -20.53 9.07
N ARG A 139 -2.97 -19.48 8.56
CA ARG A 139 -3.96 -19.62 7.47
C ARG A 139 -3.72 -18.68 6.30
N LEU A 140 -3.54 -17.38 6.56
CA LEU A 140 -3.55 -16.36 5.50
C LEU A 140 -2.19 -16.22 4.79
N VAL A 141 -1.08 -16.22 5.51
CA VAL A 141 0.26 -16.26 4.90
C VAL A 141 0.47 -17.54 4.08
N PRO A 142 0.10 -18.75 4.57
CA PRO A 142 0.13 -19.96 3.74
C PRO A 142 -0.77 -19.89 2.50
N GLU A 143 -1.91 -19.21 2.58
CA GLU A 143 -2.79 -18.95 1.42
C GLU A 143 -2.08 -18.07 0.38
N MET A 144 -1.55 -16.92 0.81
CA MET A 144 -0.85 -15.99 -0.09
C MET A 144 0.42 -16.61 -0.69
N ARG A 145 1.20 -17.37 0.08
CA ARG A 145 2.40 -18.06 -0.42
C ARG A 145 2.07 -19.05 -1.54
N ARG A 146 1.00 -19.85 -1.40
CA ARG A 146 0.58 -20.75 -2.49
C ARG A 146 0.15 -20.00 -3.75
N ASN A 147 -0.49 -18.84 -3.57
CA ASN A 147 -0.88 -17.99 -4.68
C ASN A 147 0.34 -17.38 -5.39
N PHE A 148 1.36 -16.97 -4.63
CA PHE A 148 2.64 -16.53 -5.21
C PHE A 148 3.37 -17.67 -5.91
N ASP A 149 3.53 -18.84 -5.28
CA ASP A 149 4.15 -20.01 -5.90
C ASP A 149 3.49 -20.35 -7.26
N TYR A 150 2.16 -20.21 -7.35
CA TYR A 150 1.41 -20.38 -8.60
C TYR A 150 1.82 -19.37 -9.67
N LEU A 151 1.85 -18.07 -9.36
CA LEU A 151 2.20 -17.02 -10.31
C LEU A 151 3.68 -17.08 -10.68
N GLU A 152 4.56 -17.27 -9.71
CA GLU A 152 6.00 -17.32 -9.90
C GLU A 152 6.42 -18.47 -10.83
N ASP A 153 5.88 -19.69 -10.67
CA ASP A 153 6.16 -20.83 -11.58
C ASP A 153 5.82 -20.50 -13.05
N ARG A 154 4.76 -19.71 -13.28
CA ARG A 154 4.36 -19.27 -14.62
C ARG A 154 5.28 -18.19 -15.16
N ILE A 155 5.64 -17.23 -14.32
CA ILE A 155 6.57 -16.15 -14.66
C ILE A 155 7.94 -16.73 -15.04
N ASP A 156 8.44 -17.72 -14.28
CA ASP A 156 9.74 -18.38 -14.54
C ASP A 156 9.77 -19.10 -15.89
N ARG A 157 8.62 -19.58 -16.37
CA ARG A 157 8.46 -20.33 -17.63
C ARG A 157 7.65 -19.59 -18.67
N TRP A 158 7.66 -18.25 -18.63
CA TRP A 158 6.74 -17.42 -19.43
C TRP A 158 6.80 -17.68 -20.95
N GLU A 159 7.97 -18.06 -21.46
CA GLU A 159 8.18 -18.38 -22.88
C GLU A 159 7.47 -19.66 -23.32
N GLU A 160 7.22 -20.60 -22.40
CA GLU A 160 6.57 -21.88 -22.67
C GLU A 160 5.04 -21.75 -22.73
N ILE A 161 4.49 -20.69 -22.13
CA ILE A 161 3.06 -20.47 -21.96
C ILE A 161 2.53 -19.61 -23.13
N PRO A 162 1.53 -20.09 -23.90
CA PRO A 162 0.95 -19.32 -25.01
C PRO A 162 0.27 -18.02 -24.55
N LEU A 163 0.25 -17.00 -25.41
CA LEU A 163 -0.34 -15.68 -25.12
C LEU A 163 -1.78 -15.75 -24.58
N MET A 164 -2.63 -16.60 -25.14
CA MET A 164 -4.03 -16.70 -24.69
C MET A 164 -4.18 -17.45 -23.36
N GLU A 165 -3.20 -18.27 -22.96
CA GLU A 165 -3.15 -18.82 -21.61
C GLU A 165 -2.71 -17.73 -20.62
N TRP A 166 -1.81 -16.83 -21.02
CA TRP A 166 -1.49 -15.64 -20.24
C TRP A 166 -2.70 -14.71 -20.03
N ALA A 167 -3.61 -14.61 -21.00
CA ALA A 167 -4.87 -13.90 -20.81
C ALA A 167 -5.73 -14.52 -19.67
N THR A 168 -5.73 -15.84 -19.53
CA THR A 168 -6.41 -16.51 -18.41
C THR A 168 -5.66 -16.38 -17.10
N ILE A 169 -4.33 -16.39 -17.12
CA ILE A 169 -3.49 -16.18 -15.94
C ILE A 169 -3.64 -14.74 -15.41
N LEU A 170 -3.92 -13.75 -16.27
CA LEU A 170 -4.24 -12.39 -15.82
C LEU A 170 -5.50 -12.37 -14.96
N GLU A 171 -6.56 -13.09 -15.35
CA GLU A 171 -7.78 -13.22 -14.56
C GLU A 171 -7.48 -13.90 -13.21
N ASP A 172 -6.69 -14.97 -13.21
CA ASP A 172 -6.26 -15.62 -11.96
C ASP A 172 -5.45 -14.68 -11.07
N ALA A 173 -4.57 -13.86 -11.64
CA ALA A 173 -3.77 -12.88 -10.91
C ALA A 173 -4.65 -11.78 -10.31
N MET A 174 -5.69 -11.34 -11.01
CA MET A 174 -6.69 -10.40 -10.50
C MET A 174 -7.52 -11.00 -9.37
N ASP A 175 -7.97 -12.26 -9.49
CA ASP A 175 -8.68 -12.97 -8.42
C ASP A 175 -7.80 -13.15 -7.17
N ILE A 176 -6.51 -13.44 -7.36
CA ILE A 176 -5.52 -13.51 -6.28
C ILE A 176 -5.34 -12.14 -5.62
N HIS A 177 -5.17 -11.08 -6.42
CA HIS A 177 -5.01 -9.72 -5.93
C HIS A 177 -6.23 -9.26 -5.13
N ASP A 178 -7.44 -9.44 -5.67
CA ASP A 178 -8.71 -9.19 -4.97
C ASP A 178 -8.76 -9.92 -3.63
N ARG A 179 -8.41 -11.22 -3.62
CA ARG A 179 -8.42 -12.01 -2.40
C ARG A 179 -7.41 -11.50 -1.38
N HIS A 180 -6.21 -11.12 -1.81
CA HIS A 180 -5.16 -10.58 -0.96
C HIS A 180 -5.56 -9.23 -0.38
N TRP A 181 -6.16 -8.33 -1.15
CA TRP A 181 -6.65 -7.05 -0.65
C TRP A 181 -7.84 -7.20 0.31
N LYS A 182 -8.72 -8.17 0.11
CA LYS A 182 -9.72 -8.54 1.13
C LYS A 182 -9.08 -9.01 2.44
N ILE A 183 -7.92 -9.68 2.38
CA ILE A 183 -7.13 -10.05 3.56
C ILE A 183 -6.52 -8.80 4.21
N HIS A 184 -5.97 -7.86 3.42
CA HIS A 184 -5.45 -6.58 3.90
C HIS A 184 -6.51 -5.86 4.75
N TRP A 185 -7.74 -5.73 4.25
CA TRP A 185 -8.81 -5.06 5.01
C TRP A 185 -9.22 -5.79 6.29
N MET A 186 -9.13 -7.12 6.30
CA MET A 186 -9.36 -7.88 7.53
C MET A 186 -8.28 -7.59 8.58
N LEU A 187 -7.02 -7.47 8.16
CA LEU A 187 -5.88 -7.15 9.02
C LEU A 187 -5.98 -5.72 9.54
N ASN A 188 -6.21 -4.77 8.63
CA ASN A 188 -6.20 -3.35 8.94
C ASN A 188 -7.23 -3.01 10.03
N PHE A 189 -8.47 -3.51 9.92
CA PHE A 189 -9.49 -3.35 10.97
C PHE A 189 -9.14 -4.12 12.26
N ALA A 190 -8.56 -5.32 12.17
CA ALA A 190 -8.13 -6.07 13.35
C ALA A 190 -7.06 -5.32 14.14
N GLN A 191 -6.12 -4.68 13.44
CA GLN A 191 -5.06 -3.89 14.04
C GLN A 191 -5.60 -2.58 14.63
N LEU A 192 -6.47 -1.87 13.90
CA LEU A 192 -7.15 -0.68 14.41
C LEU A 192 -7.87 -1.00 15.72
N SER A 193 -8.51 -2.17 15.82
CA SER A 193 -9.12 -2.66 17.05
C SER A 193 -8.14 -2.78 18.21
N ALA A 194 -6.96 -3.35 17.96
CA ALA A 194 -5.96 -3.59 19.00
C ALA A 194 -5.39 -2.27 19.52
N THR A 195 -5.07 -1.34 18.62
CA THR A 195 -4.60 0.00 18.96
C THR A 195 -5.65 0.79 19.74
N LEU A 196 -6.90 0.86 19.26
CA LEU A 196 -7.97 1.60 19.95
C LEU A 196 -8.28 1.00 21.32
N ASN A 197 -8.22 -0.33 21.47
CA ASN A 197 -8.41 -0.98 22.76
C ASN A 197 -7.29 -0.66 23.74
N LEU A 198 -6.03 -0.64 23.29
CA LEU A 198 -4.91 -0.24 24.15
C LEU A 198 -5.04 1.22 24.59
N GLN A 199 -5.37 2.12 23.66
CA GLN A 199 -5.61 3.52 23.97
C GLN A 199 -6.74 3.69 25.00
N ALA A 200 -7.89 3.05 24.78
CA ALA A 200 -9.04 3.16 25.68
C ALA A 200 -8.73 2.62 27.09
N VAL A 201 -8.01 1.50 27.20
CA VAL A 201 -7.57 0.96 28.50
C VAL A 201 -6.56 1.89 29.17
N MET A 202 -5.69 2.53 28.40
CA MET A 202 -4.75 3.53 28.93
C MET A 202 -5.49 4.74 29.50
N GLU A 203 -6.46 5.29 28.77
CA GLU A 203 -7.31 6.39 29.23
C GLU A 203 -8.12 6.00 30.48
N GLU A 204 -8.70 4.80 30.51
CA GLU A 204 -9.46 4.31 31.67
C GLU A 204 -8.60 4.23 32.94
N VAL A 205 -7.38 3.69 32.81
CA VAL A 205 -6.52 3.37 33.96
C VAL A 205 -5.63 4.54 34.39
N ARG A 206 -5.18 5.39 33.45
CA ARG A 206 -4.25 6.50 33.70
C ARG A 206 -4.93 7.87 33.66
N GLY A 207 -6.13 7.98 33.10
CA GLY A 207 -6.86 9.24 32.89
C GLY A 207 -6.58 9.92 31.55
N GLU A 208 -5.49 9.53 30.86
CA GLU A 208 -5.14 9.97 29.51
C GLU A 208 -4.32 8.89 28.80
N ALA A 209 -4.30 8.92 27.47
CA ALA A 209 -3.40 8.11 26.66
C ALA A 209 -2.10 8.87 26.38
N ASP A 210 -0.95 8.22 26.59
CA ASP A 210 0.35 8.74 26.19
C ASP A 210 0.64 8.38 24.71
N PRO A 211 0.59 9.35 23.79
CA PRO A 211 0.81 9.10 22.37
C PRO A 211 2.25 8.66 22.06
N VAL A 212 3.24 9.08 22.85
CA VAL A 212 4.64 8.67 22.66
C VAL A 212 4.80 7.20 23.00
N LEU A 213 4.19 6.77 24.11
CA LEU A 213 4.24 5.38 24.55
C LEU A 213 3.50 4.46 23.57
N LEU A 214 2.32 4.88 23.09
CA LEU A 214 1.57 4.16 22.06
C LEU A 214 2.40 4.01 20.78
N GLY A 215 3.04 5.08 20.30
CA GLY A 215 3.90 5.02 19.11
C GLY A 215 5.07 4.05 19.26
N ARG A 216 5.71 4.00 20.44
CA ARG A 216 6.78 3.02 20.74
C ARG A 216 6.26 1.58 20.68
N LEU A 217 5.09 1.33 21.27
CA LEU A 217 4.45 0.01 21.34
C LEU A 217 3.85 -0.46 20.00
N GLN A 218 3.70 0.43 19.01
CA GLN A 218 3.27 0.07 17.66
C GLN A 218 4.43 -0.39 16.76
N ASN A 219 5.68 -0.34 17.25
CA ASN A 219 6.82 -0.88 16.51
C ASN A 219 6.91 -2.40 16.63
N SER A 220 7.67 -3.00 15.70
CA SER A 220 8.03 -4.42 15.68
C SER A 220 9.54 -4.59 15.53
N ALA A 221 10.10 -5.56 16.24
CA ALA A 221 11.49 -5.99 16.10
C ALA A 221 11.63 -7.36 15.43
N GLU A 222 10.51 -7.95 14.98
CA GLU A 222 10.46 -9.26 14.32
C GLU A 222 9.38 -9.23 13.23
N ASP A 223 9.79 -8.92 12.00
CA ASP A 223 8.92 -8.85 10.83
C ASP A 223 9.72 -9.01 9.52
N ARG A 224 8.99 -9.09 8.41
CA ARG A 224 9.55 -9.31 7.07
C ARG A 224 10.48 -8.20 6.57
N ASN A 225 10.35 -6.97 7.07
CA ASN A 225 11.29 -5.91 6.70
C ASN A 225 12.65 -6.14 7.38
N TRP A 226 12.65 -6.54 8.66
CA TRP A 226 13.88 -6.90 9.35
C TRP A 226 14.57 -8.13 8.74
N ASP A 227 13.80 -9.13 8.27
CA ASP A 227 14.36 -10.26 7.52
C ASP A 227 15.16 -9.79 6.28
N SER A 228 14.56 -8.86 5.50
CA SER A 228 15.18 -8.28 4.31
C SER A 228 16.45 -7.48 4.65
N ILE A 229 16.37 -6.61 5.65
CA ILE A 229 17.51 -5.80 6.12
C ILE A 229 18.64 -6.71 6.62
N GLY A 230 18.31 -7.75 7.38
CA GLY A 230 19.27 -8.73 7.87
C GLY A 230 19.95 -9.51 6.75
N ALA A 231 19.25 -9.84 5.67
CA ALA A 231 19.83 -10.48 4.49
C ALA A 231 20.82 -9.56 3.76
N LEU A 232 20.47 -8.29 3.56
CA LEU A 232 21.36 -7.28 2.97
C LEU A 232 22.61 -7.04 3.84
N TRP A 233 22.44 -6.97 5.15
CA TRP A 233 23.55 -6.83 6.09
C TRP A 233 24.52 -8.01 6.02
N LYS A 234 24.02 -9.26 5.91
CA LYS A 234 24.90 -10.43 5.74
C LYS A 234 25.72 -10.36 4.45
N MET A 235 25.12 -9.86 3.36
CA MET A 235 25.87 -9.62 2.11
C MET A 235 26.94 -8.54 2.30
N LYS A 236 26.60 -7.45 3.00
CA LYS A 236 27.57 -6.40 3.35
C LYS A 236 28.77 -6.96 4.11
N GLU A 237 28.54 -7.79 5.14
CA GLU A 237 29.63 -8.39 5.92
C GLU A 237 30.48 -9.37 5.09
N GLU A 238 29.88 -10.13 4.17
CA GLU A 238 30.62 -10.98 3.24
C GLU A 238 31.52 -10.15 2.32
N ILE A 239 31.00 -9.07 1.74
CA ILE A 239 31.75 -8.17 0.86
C ILE A 239 32.91 -7.53 1.62
N LYS A 240 32.67 -7.01 2.84
CA LYS A 240 33.70 -6.40 3.70
C LYS A 240 34.84 -7.37 4.03
N GLY A 241 34.55 -8.67 4.12
CA GLY A 241 35.52 -9.73 4.36
C GLY A 241 36.25 -10.25 3.12
N ASP A 242 35.87 -9.81 1.92
CA ASP A 242 36.35 -10.32 0.64
C ASP A 242 36.94 -9.19 -0.22
N ALA A 243 38.25 -9.21 -0.43
CA ALA A 243 38.96 -8.12 -1.11
C ALA A 243 38.53 -7.96 -2.59
N GLU A 244 38.20 -9.06 -3.27
CA GLU A 244 37.77 -9.03 -4.68
C GLU A 244 36.37 -8.41 -4.80
N LEU A 245 35.43 -8.82 -3.93
CA LEU A 245 34.11 -8.19 -3.88
C LEU A 245 34.18 -6.72 -3.43
N SER A 246 35.03 -6.41 -2.44
CA SER A 246 35.24 -5.03 -1.99
C SER A 246 35.70 -4.11 -3.11
N GLU A 247 36.60 -4.58 -3.98
CA GLU A 247 37.02 -3.83 -5.17
C GLU A 247 35.84 -3.60 -6.14
N MET A 248 34.99 -4.61 -6.35
CA MET A 248 33.80 -4.48 -7.21
C MET A 248 32.78 -3.49 -6.64
N PHE A 249 32.56 -3.49 -5.33
CA PHE A 249 31.61 -2.58 -4.66
C PHE A 249 32.16 -1.15 -4.47
N SER A 250 33.43 -0.91 -4.82
CA SER A 250 34.04 0.43 -4.84
C SER A 250 33.66 1.28 -6.06
N LYS A 251 32.95 0.71 -7.05
CA LYS A 251 32.39 1.46 -8.20
C LYS A 251 31.32 2.45 -7.75
N ASP A 252 31.06 3.47 -8.56
CA ASP A 252 30.21 4.60 -8.13
C ASP A 252 28.73 4.20 -8.11
N THR A 253 28.29 3.36 -9.06
CA THR A 253 26.88 3.00 -9.22
C THR A 253 26.62 1.50 -9.16
N GLY A 254 25.40 1.12 -8.77
CA GLY A 254 24.91 -0.26 -8.77
C GLY A 254 24.96 -0.92 -10.15
N THR A 255 24.87 -0.12 -11.23
CA THR A 255 25.09 -0.60 -12.61
C THR A 255 26.53 -1.06 -12.81
N GLU A 256 27.50 -0.22 -12.47
CA GLU A 256 28.93 -0.55 -12.60
C GLU A 256 29.33 -1.69 -11.65
N VAL A 257 28.73 -1.77 -10.45
CA VAL A 257 28.90 -2.91 -9.55
C VAL A 257 28.40 -4.19 -10.20
N LEU A 258 27.20 -4.18 -10.78
CA LEU A 258 26.62 -5.36 -11.43
C LEU A 258 27.52 -5.83 -12.59
N GLU A 259 27.97 -4.92 -13.46
CA GLU A 259 28.89 -5.23 -14.56
C GLU A 259 30.21 -5.84 -14.05
N ALA A 260 30.76 -5.31 -12.96
CA ALA A 260 31.98 -5.84 -12.35
C ALA A 260 31.77 -7.24 -11.73
N LEU A 261 30.61 -7.48 -11.11
CA LEU A 261 30.25 -8.79 -10.57
C LEU A 261 30.11 -9.83 -11.69
N GLU A 262 29.41 -9.48 -12.78
CA GLU A 262 29.21 -10.36 -13.94
C GLU A 262 30.52 -10.72 -14.65
N ALA A 263 31.50 -9.81 -14.65
CA ALA A 263 32.80 -10.01 -15.28
C ALA A 263 33.71 -11.03 -14.55
N SER A 264 33.47 -11.32 -13.27
CA SER A 264 34.35 -12.16 -12.44
C SER A 264 33.70 -13.49 -12.04
N GLU A 265 34.51 -14.52 -11.77
CA GLU A 265 33.98 -15.79 -11.25
C GLU A 265 33.42 -15.63 -9.83
N ARG A 266 34.12 -14.87 -8.97
CA ARG A 266 33.68 -14.62 -7.60
C ARG A 266 32.39 -13.79 -7.55
N GLY A 267 32.28 -12.77 -8.40
CA GLY A 267 31.09 -11.93 -8.52
C GLY A 267 29.89 -12.69 -9.06
N ARG A 268 30.04 -13.51 -10.12
CA ARG A 268 28.96 -14.40 -10.59
C ARG A 268 28.50 -15.38 -9.51
N LYS A 269 29.43 -15.90 -8.70
CA LYS A 269 29.08 -16.72 -7.54
C LYS A 269 28.29 -15.94 -6.49
N PHE A 270 28.69 -14.69 -6.20
CA PHE A 270 27.94 -13.82 -5.29
C PHE A 270 26.51 -13.55 -5.82
N ILE A 271 26.37 -13.28 -7.13
CA ILE A 271 25.05 -13.09 -7.75
C ILE A 271 24.18 -14.32 -7.52
N ALA A 272 24.65 -15.51 -7.91
CA ALA A 272 23.88 -16.75 -7.82
C ALA A 272 23.56 -17.20 -6.39
N GLU A 273 24.50 -17.02 -5.45
CA GLU A 273 24.35 -17.54 -4.07
C GLU A 273 23.72 -16.52 -3.10
N ARG A 274 23.72 -15.23 -3.44
CA ARG A 274 23.25 -14.15 -2.55
C ARG A 274 22.19 -13.26 -3.18
N LEU A 275 22.52 -12.63 -4.31
CA LEU A 275 21.67 -11.60 -4.90
C LEU A 275 20.38 -12.17 -5.48
N GLU A 276 20.46 -13.23 -6.28
CA GLU A 276 19.30 -13.89 -6.89
C GLU A 276 18.34 -14.46 -5.82
N PRO A 277 18.80 -15.21 -4.78
CA PRO A 277 17.92 -15.64 -3.69
C PRO A 277 17.26 -14.48 -2.93
N TYR A 278 17.99 -13.38 -2.74
CA TYR A 278 17.43 -12.19 -2.11
C TYR A 278 16.36 -11.54 -2.98
N GLN A 279 16.61 -11.36 -4.29
CA GLN A 279 15.61 -10.82 -5.20
C GLN A 279 14.38 -11.73 -5.27
N ARG A 280 14.55 -13.05 -5.20
CA ARG A 280 13.43 -13.99 -5.21
C ARG A 280 12.55 -13.88 -3.96
N GLU A 281 13.14 -13.71 -2.78
CA GLU A 281 12.36 -13.62 -1.54
C GLU A 281 11.87 -12.19 -1.25
N PHE A 282 12.68 -11.17 -1.55
CA PHE A 282 12.48 -9.78 -1.11
C PHE A 282 12.43 -8.76 -2.25
N GLY A 283 12.58 -9.18 -3.50
CA GLY A 283 12.59 -8.27 -4.65
C GLY A 283 11.21 -7.88 -5.19
N TRP A 284 10.13 -8.48 -4.68
CA TRP A 284 8.75 -8.27 -5.15
C TRP A 284 8.13 -6.94 -4.73
N HIS A 285 8.85 -5.84 -4.98
CA HIS A 285 8.38 -4.49 -4.73
C HIS A 285 9.10 -3.50 -5.64
N ALA A 286 8.42 -2.39 -5.95
CA ALA A 286 8.99 -1.26 -6.66
C ALA A 286 9.34 -0.12 -5.69
N VAL A 287 9.77 1.02 -6.23
CA VAL A 287 9.93 2.26 -5.44
C VAL A 287 8.59 2.80 -4.95
N TRP A 288 7.54 2.67 -5.78
CA TRP A 288 6.15 2.96 -5.44
C TRP A 288 5.34 1.69 -5.67
N SER A 289 4.93 1.02 -4.60
CA SER A 289 4.28 -0.30 -4.66
C SER A 289 2.85 -0.26 -5.20
N HIS A 290 2.17 0.88 -5.06
CA HIS A 290 0.81 1.13 -5.56
C HIS A 290 0.83 1.73 -6.97
N GLU A 291 1.64 1.14 -7.84
CA GLU A 291 1.70 1.49 -9.25
C GLU A 291 2.39 0.36 -10.00
N PHE A 292 1.88 0.02 -11.18
CA PHE A 292 2.49 -0.98 -12.02
C PHE A 292 3.62 -0.44 -12.86
N ILE A 293 3.71 0.86 -13.19
CA ILE A 293 4.72 1.39 -14.14
C ILE A 293 6.18 1.21 -13.70
N PHE A 294 6.43 1.09 -12.40
CA PHE A 294 7.79 1.05 -11.86
C PHE A 294 8.35 -0.38 -11.84
N PRO A 295 9.54 -0.62 -12.40
CA PRO A 295 10.22 -1.90 -12.27
C PRO A 295 10.44 -2.29 -10.81
N THR A 296 10.27 -3.57 -10.54
CA THR A 296 10.51 -4.17 -9.24
C THR A 296 12.00 -4.42 -9.00
N ARG A 297 12.38 -4.60 -7.74
CA ARG A 297 13.72 -5.07 -7.37
C ARG A 297 13.99 -6.52 -7.78
N PHE A 298 12.95 -7.29 -8.09
CA PHE A 298 13.06 -8.60 -8.73
C PHE A 298 13.51 -8.46 -10.19
N GLU A 299 12.95 -7.50 -10.93
CA GLU A 299 13.33 -7.22 -12.32
C GLU A 299 14.70 -6.53 -12.46
N LYS A 300 15.07 -5.67 -11.51
CA LYS A 300 16.29 -4.85 -11.56
C LYS A 300 17.09 -4.98 -10.26
N ALA A 301 18.31 -5.52 -10.38
CA ALA A 301 19.18 -5.76 -9.23
C ALA A 301 19.92 -4.50 -8.74
N GLN A 302 20.08 -3.49 -9.60
CA GLN A 302 20.89 -2.30 -9.31
C GLN A 302 20.44 -1.56 -8.03
N PRO A 303 19.14 -1.30 -7.78
CA PRO A 303 18.70 -0.66 -6.54
C PRO A 303 19.06 -1.48 -5.29
N VAL A 304 19.11 -2.81 -5.37
CA VAL A 304 19.53 -3.67 -4.25
C VAL A 304 21.02 -3.47 -3.97
N LEU A 305 21.84 -3.43 -5.03
CA LEU A 305 23.28 -3.20 -4.91
C LEU A 305 23.59 -1.82 -4.32
N GLU A 306 22.82 -0.78 -4.67
CA GLU A 306 22.96 0.56 -4.08
C GLU A 306 22.69 0.56 -2.57
N VAL A 307 21.69 -0.20 -2.10
CA VAL A 307 21.43 -0.32 -0.65
C VAL A 307 22.60 -1.01 0.06
N ILE A 308 23.15 -2.07 -0.53
CA ILE A 308 24.32 -2.77 0.03
C ILE A 308 25.54 -1.82 0.10
N LYS A 309 25.75 -0.99 -0.93
CA LYS A 309 26.79 0.05 -0.91
C LYS A 309 26.60 1.02 0.24
N GLY A 310 25.37 1.55 0.42
CA GLY A 310 25.07 2.43 1.56
C GLY A 310 25.37 1.79 2.91
N TYR A 311 25.10 0.49 3.07
CA TYR A 311 25.44 -0.26 4.28
C TYR A 311 26.95 -0.45 4.48
N LEU A 312 27.73 -0.57 3.40
CA LEU A 312 29.19 -0.61 3.46
C LEU A 312 29.77 0.74 3.90
N GLU A 313 29.28 1.83 3.31
CA GLU A 313 29.75 3.19 3.57
C GLU A 313 29.46 3.64 5.01
N THR A 314 28.29 3.29 5.53
CA THR A 314 27.86 3.64 6.90
C THR A 314 28.31 2.63 7.95
N ASP A 315 28.92 1.52 7.52
CA ASP A 315 29.14 0.32 8.33
C ASP A 315 27.91 -0.09 9.17
N TYR A 316 26.74 -0.10 8.52
CA TYR A 316 25.46 -0.31 9.19
C TYR A 316 25.47 -1.57 10.09
N ASP A 317 25.05 -1.42 11.34
CA ASP A 317 25.01 -2.48 12.36
C ASP A 317 23.56 -2.91 12.62
N TYR A 318 23.10 -3.87 11.81
CA TYR A 318 21.78 -4.47 11.94
C TYR A 318 21.57 -5.13 13.32
N PRO A 319 22.46 -6.02 13.82
CA PRO A 319 22.30 -6.66 15.13
C PRO A 319 22.06 -5.67 16.27
N SER A 320 22.83 -4.58 16.33
CA SER A 320 22.64 -3.59 17.40
C SER A 320 21.34 -2.81 17.22
N THR A 321 20.96 -2.46 15.98
CA THR A 321 19.74 -1.70 15.69
C THR A 321 18.48 -2.47 16.09
N VAL A 322 18.34 -3.73 15.66
CA VAL A 322 17.17 -4.55 15.99
C VAL A 322 17.09 -4.86 17.48
N LYS A 323 18.25 -5.07 18.14
CA LYS A 323 18.31 -5.28 19.59
C LYS A 323 17.85 -4.04 20.35
N ASN A 324 18.31 -2.85 19.97
CA ASN A 324 17.91 -1.61 20.63
C ASN A 324 16.40 -1.37 20.50
N LEU A 325 15.81 -1.70 19.34
CA LEU A 325 14.36 -1.60 19.16
C LEU A 325 13.60 -2.59 20.05
N ALA A 326 14.04 -3.84 20.11
CA ALA A 326 13.44 -4.85 20.99
C ALA A 326 13.52 -4.45 22.48
N ASP A 327 14.67 -3.92 22.90
CA ASP A 327 14.86 -3.40 24.26
C ASP A 327 13.95 -2.19 24.54
N ASP A 328 13.75 -1.28 23.56
CA ASP A 328 12.85 -0.14 23.70
C ASP A 328 11.38 -0.54 23.84
N ILE A 329 10.91 -1.49 23.02
CA ILE A 329 9.55 -2.03 23.11
C ILE A 329 9.32 -2.69 24.48
N ALA A 330 10.30 -3.44 24.98
CA ALA A 330 10.24 -4.06 26.30
C ALA A 330 10.22 -3.01 27.43
N ALA A 331 11.03 -1.96 27.31
CA ALA A 331 11.06 -0.85 28.25
C ALA A 331 9.73 -0.08 28.26
N ALA A 332 9.18 0.25 27.08
CA ALA A 332 7.87 0.88 26.92
C ALA A 332 6.76 0.04 27.56
N SER A 333 6.80 -1.28 27.36
CA SER A 333 5.85 -2.19 27.99
C SER A 333 5.94 -2.20 29.52
N ALA A 334 7.16 -2.13 30.07
CA ALA A 334 7.36 -2.07 31.52
C ALA A 334 6.90 -0.71 32.11
N GLU A 335 7.28 0.39 31.45
CA GLU A 335 6.86 1.76 31.78
C GLU A 335 5.33 1.88 31.80
N MET A 336 4.66 1.34 30.80
CA MET A 336 3.19 1.35 30.72
C MET A 336 2.51 0.63 31.88
N LEU A 337 3.15 -0.39 32.46
CA LEU A 337 2.62 -1.17 33.58
C LEU A 337 3.04 -0.62 34.95
N GLU A 338 3.96 0.34 35.01
CA GLU A 338 4.56 0.82 36.25
C GLU A 338 3.51 1.43 37.19
N GLY A 339 3.50 0.95 38.44
CA GLY A 339 2.60 1.44 39.49
C GLY A 339 1.15 0.96 39.38
N LEU A 340 0.81 0.16 38.37
CA LEU A 340 -0.52 -0.47 38.28
C LEU A 340 -0.60 -1.72 39.15
N GLU A 341 -1.75 -1.92 39.80
CA GLU A 341 -2.04 -3.10 40.62
C GLU A 341 -3.45 -3.64 40.34
N GLY A 342 -3.69 -4.89 40.72
CA GLY A 342 -5.03 -5.51 40.66
C GLY A 342 -5.63 -5.55 39.25
N GLU A 343 -6.91 -5.16 39.15
CA GLU A 343 -7.66 -5.19 37.88
C GLU A 343 -7.08 -4.26 36.82
N ALA A 344 -6.61 -3.08 37.21
CA ALA A 344 -6.01 -2.10 36.32
C ALA A 344 -4.74 -2.65 35.63
N LEU A 345 -3.88 -3.33 36.39
CA LEU A 345 -2.69 -3.98 35.86
C LEU A 345 -3.07 -5.07 34.84
N GLU A 346 -4.04 -5.92 35.17
CA GLU A 346 -4.41 -7.04 34.30
C GLU A 346 -5.07 -6.55 33.00
N LYS A 347 -5.93 -5.53 33.07
CA LYS A 347 -6.52 -4.90 31.87
C LYS A 347 -5.45 -4.37 30.93
N MET A 348 -4.51 -3.57 31.46
CA MET A 348 -3.41 -3.00 30.67
C MET A 348 -2.51 -4.09 30.09
N ARG A 349 -2.18 -5.12 30.87
CA ARG A 349 -1.35 -6.25 30.43
C ARG A 349 -1.98 -7.00 29.26
N VAL A 350 -3.27 -7.32 29.33
CA VAL A 350 -3.99 -8.02 28.26
C VAL A 350 -4.08 -7.17 26.99
N ALA A 351 -4.38 -5.88 27.13
CA ALA A 351 -4.43 -4.97 25.99
C ALA A 351 -3.05 -4.85 25.30
N ASN A 352 -1.97 -4.76 26.09
CA ASN A 352 -0.61 -4.71 25.54
C ASN A 352 -0.24 -6.00 24.81
N GLU A 353 -0.57 -7.16 25.38
CA GLU A 353 -0.25 -8.45 24.77
C GLU A 353 -0.89 -8.59 23.39
N ILE A 354 -2.13 -8.13 23.23
CA ILE A 354 -2.83 -8.10 21.95
C ILE A 354 -2.14 -7.11 21.00
N ASN A 355 -1.81 -5.91 21.46
CA ASN A 355 -1.14 -4.91 20.64
C ASN A 355 0.23 -5.40 20.13
N LEU A 356 1.07 -5.96 20.99
CA LEU A 356 2.39 -6.49 20.63
C LEU A 356 2.30 -7.67 19.65
N LYS A 357 1.27 -8.52 19.77
CA LYS A 357 1.00 -9.59 18.79
C LYS A 357 0.60 -9.06 17.42
N MET A 358 -0.04 -7.89 17.36
CA MET A 358 -0.53 -7.30 16.11
C MET A 358 0.48 -6.33 15.48
N ALA A 359 1.40 -5.73 16.22
CA ALA A 359 2.35 -4.75 15.70
C ALA A 359 3.17 -5.25 14.48
N PRO A 360 3.72 -6.49 14.48
CA PRO A 360 4.45 -7.03 13.32
C PRO A 360 3.63 -7.16 12.04
N LEU A 361 2.30 -7.23 12.16
CA LEU A 361 1.43 -7.45 11.01
C LEU A 361 1.37 -6.21 10.09
N THR A 362 1.73 -5.02 10.58
CA THR A 362 1.82 -3.80 9.76
C THR A 362 2.87 -3.94 8.65
N PRO A 363 4.16 -4.14 8.97
CA PRO A 363 5.17 -4.35 7.94
C PRO A 363 4.94 -5.65 7.15
N ASP A 364 4.44 -6.71 7.79
CA ASP A 364 4.21 -7.98 7.10
C ASP A 364 3.13 -7.90 6.01
N HIS A 365 2.01 -7.21 6.25
CA HIS A 365 1.01 -7.07 5.20
C HIS A 365 1.49 -6.20 4.06
N HIS A 366 2.27 -5.15 4.36
CA HIS A 366 2.90 -4.35 3.33
C HIS A 366 3.83 -5.21 2.46
N PHE A 367 4.60 -6.13 3.06
CA PHE A 367 5.45 -7.07 2.32
C PHE A 367 4.64 -8.02 1.42
N TYR A 368 3.64 -8.73 1.96
CA TYR A 368 2.92 -9.74 1.18
C TYR A 368 1.89 -9.13 0.21
N ILE A 369 1.19 -8.06 0.59
CA ILE A 369 0.01 -7.58 -0.14
C ILE A 369 0.35 -6.35 -0.97
N ASP A 370 0.64 -5.23 -0.32
CA ASP A 370 0.85 -3.94 -0.97
C ASP A 370 2.04 -3.98 -1.94
N GLN A 371 3.13 -4.63 -1.52
CA GLN A 371 4.29 -4.91 -2.36
C GLN A 371 4.07 -6.16 -3.21
N GLY A 372 4.00 -7.33 -2.56
CA GLY A 372 4.03 -8.62 -3.23
C GLY A 372 2.91 -8.78 -4.26
N SER A 373 1.66 -8.49 -3.90
CA SER A 373 0.52 -8.74 -4.80
C SER A 373 0.54 -7.83 -6.03
N ASN A 374 0.86 -6.54 -5.84
CA ASN A 374 0.98 -5.60 -6.95
C ASN A 374 2.16 -5.95 -7.87
N ALA A 375 3.31 -6.32 -7.30
CA ALA A 375 4.48 -6.75 -8.08
C ALA A 375 4.20 -8.00 -8.93
N HIS A 376 3.49 -8.98 -8.38
CA HIS A 376 3.14 -10.18 -9.14
C HIS A 376 2.17 -9.89 -10.29
N VAL A 377 1.15 -9.05 -10.08
CA VAL A 377 0.25 -8.60 -11.16
C VAL A 377 1.04 -7.86 -12.25
N ARG A 378 1.97 -6.96 -11.88
CA ARG A 378 2.87 -6.31 -12.83
C ARG A 378 3.65 -7.35 -13.66
N LEU A 379 4.27 -8.35 -13.03
CA LEU A 379 5.08 -9.32 -13.78
C LEU A 379 4.24 -10.21 -14.70
N VAL A 380 2.99 -10.51 -14.35
CA VAL A 380 2.04 -11.16 -15.27
C VAL A 380 1.77 -10.28 -16.50
N LEU A 381 1.50 -8.99 -16.30
CA LEU A 381 1.34 -8.02 -17.39
C LEU A 381 2.61 -7.91 -18.27
N VAL A 382 3.79 -7.83 -17.65
CA VAL A 382 5.06 -7.78 -18.38
C VAL A 382 5.28 -9.06 -19.20
N CYS A 383 4.91 -10.25 -18.68
CA CYS A 383 5.00 -11.50 -19.45
C CYS A 383 4.07 -11.47 -20.67
N ILE A 384 2.86 -10.93 -20.54
CA ILE A 384 1.95 -10.67 -21.67
C ILE A 384 2.62 -9.74 -22.70
N GLY A 385 3.17 -8.61 -22.24
CA GLY A 385 3.83 -7.65 -23.11
C GLY A 385 5.05 -8.22 -23.83
N ARG A 386 5.84 -9.09 -23.19
CA ARG A 386 6.97 -9.78 -23.85
C ARG A 386 6.52 -10.63 -25.03
N HIS A 387 5.36 -11.30 -24.94
CA HIS A 387 4.79 -12.03 -26.07
C HIS A 387 4.36 -11.09 -27.21
N LEU A 388 3.72 -9.96 -26.88
CA LEU A 388 3.30 -8.96 -27.86
C LEU A 388 4.51 -8.30 -28.56
N VAL A 389 5.62 -8.08 -27.85
CA VAL A 389 6.90 -7.64 -28.43
C VAL A 389 7.47 -8.71 -29.36
N LYS A 390 7.47 -10.00 -28.95
CA LYS A 390 7.91 -11.11 -29.83
C LYS A 390 7.08 -11.20 -31.13
N MET A 391 5.81 -10.80 -31.08
CA MET A 391 4.93 -10.72 -32.25
C MET A 391 5.17 -9.47 -33.11
N GLY A 392 5.94 -8.49 -32.64
CA GLY A 392 6.21 -7.23 -33.34
C GLY A 392 5.07 -6.21 -33.30
N VAL A 393 4.06 -6.41 -32.45
CA VAL A 393 2.87 -5.55 -32.33
C VAL A 393 2.95 -4.56 -31.16
N LEU A 394 3.95 -4.71 -30.28
CA LEU A 394 4.27 -3.82 -29.16
C LEU A 394 5.76 -3.48 -29.16
N ASP A 395 6.14 -2.32 -28.63
CA ASP A 395 7.52 -1.83 -28.67
C ASP A 395 8.31 -2.26 -27.42
N GLU A 396 7.79 -1.98 -26.22
CA GLU A 396 8.37 -2.44 -24.95
C GLU A 396 7.38 -3.31 -24.16
N ALA A 397 7.89 -4.26 -23.36
CA ALA A 397 7.02 -5.22 -22.67
C ALA A 397 6.11 -4.58 -21.60
N ASP A 398 6.56 -3.53 -20.93
CA ASP A 398 5.78 -2.83 -19.92
C ASP A 398 4.85 -1.75 -20.50
N ASP A 399 4.84 -1.55 -21.83
CA ASP A 399 3.90 -0.64 -22.49
C ASP A 399 2.44 -1.02 -22.29
N VAL A 400 2.14 -2.30 -22.01
CA VAL A 400 0.78 -2.77 -21.70
C VAL A 400 0.16 -2.08 -20.48
N ILE A 401 0.98 -1.49 -19.60
CA ILE A 401 0.54 -0.78 -18.39
C ILE A 401 -0.16 0.55 -18.74
N TYR A 402 0.11 1.09 -19.93
CA TYR A 402 -0.58 2.25 -20.47
C TYR A 402 -1.90 1.89 -21.15
N LEU A 403 -2.35 0.64 -21.13
CA LEU A 403 -3.68 0.27 -21.58
C LEU A 403 -4.63 0.16 -20.39
N LYS A 404 -5.92 0.39 -20.61
CA LYS A 404 -6.98 -0.04 -19.68
C LYS A 404 -7.14 -1.55 -19.75
N TYR A 405 -7.75 -2.14 -18.74
CA TYR A 405 -7.93 -3.59 -18.65
C TYR A 405 -8.65 -4.17 -19.88
N ASN A 406 -9.77 -3.56 -20.28
CA ASN A 406 -10.51 -4.03 -21.46
C ASN A 406 -9.80 -3.71 -22.78
N GLU A 407 -9.02 -2.63 -22.85
CA GLU A 407 -8.18 -2.32 -24.03
C GLU A 407 -7.12 -3.40 -24.24
N LEU A 408 -6.47 -3.86 -23.16
CA LEU A 408 -5.55 -4.99 -23.24
C LEU A 408 -6.27 -6.25 -23.72
N ARG A 409 -7.50 -6.54 -23.24
CA ARG A 409 -8.27 -7.70 -23.72
C ARG A 409 -8.63 -7.62 -25.20
N TYR A 410 -8.98 -6.43 -25.69
CA TYR A 410 -9.21 -6.21 -27.12
C TYR A 410 -7.92 -6.42 -27.91
N PHE A 411 -6.79 -5.89 -27.41
CA PHE A 411 -5.49 -6.07 -28.04
C PHE A 411 -5.07 -7.54 -28.10
N LEU A 412 -5.26 -8.31 -27.03
CA LEU A 412 -4.98 -9.74 -27.01
C LEU A 412 -5.86 -10.54 -27.98
N GLY A 413 -7.12 -10.12 -28.14
CA GLY A 413 -8.07 -10.75 -29.05
C GLY A 413 -7.82 -10.44 -30.52
N ASP A 414 -7.23 -9.29 -30.84
CA ASP A 414 -6.93 -8.85 -32.21
C ASP A 414 -5.62 -8.03 -32.31
N PRO A 415 -4.44 -8.66 -32.12
CA PRO A 415 -3.17 -7.93 -32.02
C PRO A 415 -2.73 -7.22 -33.30
N GLU A 416 -3.25 -7.65 -34.46
CA GLU A 416 -2.87 -7.09 -35.76
C GLU A 416 -3.65 -5.83 -36.12
N ASN A 417 -4.87 -5.66 -35.57
CA ASN A 417 -5.77 -4.57 -35.94
C ASN A 417 -6.06 -3.57 -34.81
N PHE A 418 -5.73 -3.90 -33.56
CA PHE A 418 -5.88 -2.97 -32.44
C PHE A 418 -4.70 -1.98 -32.39
N ASP A 419 -4.99 -0.67 -32.46
CA ASP A 419 -3.96 0.39 -32.47
C ASP A 419 -3.42 0.71 -31.06
N ALA A 420 -2.76 -0.26 -30.43
CA ALA A 420 -2.19 -0.10 -29.09
C ALA A 420 -1.13 1.01 -29.04
N ARG A 421 -0.25 1.10 -30.06
CA ARG A 421 0.89 2.03 -30.06
C ARG A 421 0.45 3.49 -29.97
N SER A 422 -0.58 3.89 -30.72
CA SER A 422 -1.09 5.27 -30.64
C SER A 422 -1.67 5.59 -29.26
N ILE A 423 -2.45 4.67 -28.69
CA ILE A 423 -3.05 4.80 -27.34
C ILE A 423 -1.96 4.93 -26.27
N ILE A 424 -0.92 4.09 -26.35
CA ILE A 424 0.21 4.10 -25.42
C ILE A 424 0.99 5.41 -25.53
N ALA A 425 1.28 5.88 -26.75
CA ALA A 425 2.02 7.12 -26.97
C ALA A 425 1.26 8.34 -26.42
N GLU A 426 -0.06 8.39 -26.61
CA GLU A 426 -0.92 9.43 -26.05
C GLU A 426 -0.86 9.43 -24.52
N ARG A 427 -1.08 8.29 -23.87
CA ARG A 427 -1.10 8.20 -22.40
C ARG A 427 0.26 8.42 -21.74
N LYS A 428 1.36 8.07 -22.43
CA LYS A 428 2.71 8.48 -22.01
C LYS A 428 2.82 10.00 -21.98
N ALA A 429 2.36 10.68 -23.03
CA ALA A 429 2.39 12.14 -23.10
C ALA A 429 1.46 12.80 -22.07
N GLU A 430 0.25 12.26 -21.85
CA GLU A 430 -0.68 12.71 -20.81
C GLU A 430 -0.06 12.60 -19.42
N ARG A 431 0.58 11.46 -19.12
CA ARG A 431 1.26 11.24 -17.84
C ARG A 431 2.40 12.23 -17.61
N GLU A 432 3.23 12.47 -18.63
CA GLU A 432 4.30 13.48 -18.55
C GLU A 432 3.73 14.89 -18.35
N ALA A 433 2.61 15.23 -19.00
CA ALA A 433 1.95 16.52 -18.83
C ALA A 433 1.34 16.67 -17.42
N ALA A 434 0.82 15.59 -16.82
CA ALA A 434 0.21 15.61 -15.49
C ALA A 434 1.18 16.06 -14.39
N TYR A 435 2.49 15.85 -14.55
CA TYR A 435 3.51 16.35 -13.62
C TYR A 435 3.58 17.88 -13.51
N ALA A 436 3.05 18.62 -14.49
CA ALA A 436 2.95 20.07 -14.42
C ALA A 436 1.80 20.53 -13.51
N VAL A 437 0.90 19.63 -13.13
CA VAL A 437 -0.24 19.91 -12.25
C VAL A 437 0.16 19.67 -10.80
N ARG A 438 -0.08 20.67 -9.95
CA ARG A 438 0.00 20.47 -8.50
C ARG A 438 -1.36 19.94 -8.02
N PRO A 439 -1.47 18.68 -7.55
CA PRO A 439 -2.72 18.19 -7.01
C PRO A 439 -3.13 18.98 -5.76
N LYS A 440 -4.43 19.21 -5.60
CA LYS A 440 -4.99 19.74 -4.35
C LYS A 440 -5.14 18.61 -3.34
N ASP A 441 -4.88 18.87 -2.07
CA ASP A 441 -4.97 17.86 -1.00
C ASP A 441 -6.38 17.25 -0.88
N TRP A 442 -7.41 18.01 -1.26
CA TRP A 442 -8.80 17.57 -1.26
C TRP A 442 -9.63 18.32 -2.32
N ILE A 443 -10.74 17.70 -2.74
CA ILE A 443 -11.76 18.25 -3.64
C ILE A 443 -13.16 17.81 -3.18
N GLY A 444 -14.21 18.36 -3.80
CA GLY A 444 -15.61 18.04 -3.50
C GLY A 444 -16.15 18.85 -2.32
N THR A 445 -16.96 18.21 -1.48
CA THR A 445 -17.61 18.84 -0.33
C THR A 445 -17.12 18.18 0.95
N ALA A 446 -16.63 18.97 1.90
CA ALA A 446 -16.27 18.49 3.23
C ALA A 446 -17.39 18.86 4.21
N THR A 447 -18.10 17.87 4.74
CA THR A 447 -19.06 18.06 5.83
C THR A 447 -18.47 17.65 7.19
N GLU A 448 -19.11 18.08 8.29
CA GLU A 448 -18.69 17.67 9.64
C GLU A 448 -18.68 16.14 9.78
N SER A 449 -19.70 15.43 9.29
CA SER A 449 -19.78 13.96 9.41
C SER A 449 -18.75 13.23 8.53
N GLN A 450 -18.44 13.75 7.35
CA GLN A 450 -17.42 13.17 6.48
C GLN A 450 -16.02 13.28 7.10
N LEU A 451 -15.74 14.38 7.82
CA LEU A 451 -14.49 14.57 8.54
C LEU A 451 -14.33 13.65 9.77
N GLU A 452 -15.41 13.01 10.23
CA GLU A 452 -15.38 12.00 11.31
C GLU A 452 -14.96 10.61 10.80
N PHE A 453 -14.75 10.42 9.49
CA PHE A 453 -14.34 9.14 8.94
C PHE A 453 -12.98 8.70 9.55
N PRO A 454 -12.90 7.54 10.22
CA PRO A 454 -11.79 7.22 11.13
C PRO A 454 -10.42 7.09 10.46
N TYR A 455 -10.37 6.93 9.14
CA TYR A 455 -9.13 6.78 8.39
C TYR A 455 -8.54 8.09 7.88
N LEU A 456 -9.29 9.20 7.90
CA LEU A 456 -8.83 10.49 7.38
C LEU A 456 -7.58 11.01 8.09
N GLY A 457 -7.37 10.62 9.35
CA GLY A 457 -6.15 10.94 10.10
C GLY A 457 -4.86 10.42 9.45
N LEU A 458 -4.90 9.33 8.68
CA LEU A 458 -3.74 8.80 7.98
C LEU A 458 -3.24 9.74 6.86
N TRP A 459 -4.12 10.57 6.30
CA TRP A 459 -3.79 11.64 5.37
C TRP A 459 -3.71 13.01 6.06
N GLY A 460 -3.69 13.05 7.40
CA GLY A 460 -3.55 14.27 8.19
C GLY A 460 -4.78 15.19 8.20
N PHE A 461 -5.97 14.66 7.92
CA PHE A 461 -7.22 15.38 8.11
C PHE A 461 -7.75 15.19 9.54
N PRO A 462 -8.43 16.21 10.11
CA PRO A 462 -8.91 17.43 9.47
C PRO A 462 -7.88 18.56 9.38
N ASP A 463 -6.68 18.43 9.97
CA ASP A 463 -5.70 19.52 10.03
C ASP A 463 -5.31 20.06 8.63
N ARG A 464 -5.04 19.17 7.67
CA ARG A 464 -4.74 19.54 6.27
C ARG A 464 -5.86 20.36 5.61
N LEU A 465 -7.13 20.19 6.02
CA LEU A 465 -8.25 20.98 5.49
C LEU A 465 -8.06 22.48 5.80
N TYR A 466 -7.43 22.79 6.93
CA TYR A 466 -7.27 24.15 7.46
C TYR A 466 -5.86 24.71 7.27
N MET A 467 -4.91 23.92 6.79
CA MET A 467 -3.58 24.41 6.45
C MET A 467 -3.68 25.38 5.26
N GLU A 468 -3.35 26.64 5.51
CA GLU A 468 -3.11 27.61 4.44
C GLU A 468 -1.70 27.38 3.91
N GLN A 469 -1.56 27.33 2.58
CA GLN A 469 -0.25 27.31 1.93
C GLN A 469 0.42 28.67 2.24
N PRO A 470 1.60 28.70 2.90
CA PRO A 470 2.22 29.97 3.28
C PRO A 470 2.54 30.82 2.04
N GLU A 471 2.23 32.12 2.10
CA GLU A 471 2.55 33.08 1.03
C GLU A 471 4.05 33.41 0.95
N ALA A 472 4.82 33.06 1.98
CA ALA A 472 6.24 33.39 2.10
C ALA A 472 7.13 32.18 1.76
N GLU A 473 8.06 32.35 0.82
CA GLU A 473 8.98 31.30 0.34
C GLU A 473 9.99 30.81 1.40
N ASP A 474 10.13 31.51 2.54
CA ASP A 474 11.07 31.19 3.62
C ASP A 474 10.49 30.31 4.72
N GLN A 475 9.21 29.93 4.64
CA GLN A 475 8.54 29.04 5.60
C GLN A 475 7.71 27.98 4.87
N ILE A 476 7.91 26.72 5.26
CA ILE A 476 7.09 25.60 4.80
C ILE A 476 6.32 25.07 6.01
N ALA A 477 5.00 25.23 6.00
CA ALA A 477 4.11 24.60 6.97
C ALA A 477 3.85 23.15 6.57
N GLY A 478 3.80 22.24 7.54
CA GLY A 478 3.54 20.82 7.30
C GLY A 478 3.00 20.11 8.54
N LEU A 479 2.79 18.80 8.42
CA LEU A 479 2.37 17.95 9.53
C LEU A 479 3.58 17.54 10.37
N ALA A 480 3.46 17.65 11.69
CA ALA A 480 4.49 17.20 12.61
C ALA A 480 4.56 15.66 12.61
N ALA A 481 5.71 15.10 12.20
CA ALA A 481 5.91 13.65 12.16
C ALA A 481 6.70 13.12 13.37
N SER A 482 7.77 13.82 13.78
CA SER A 482 8.62 13.41 14.90
C SER A 482 9.03 14.64 15.73
N PRO A 483 8.97 14.56 17.07
CA PRO A 483 9.35 15.69 17.92
C PRO A 483 10.86 15.95 17.87
N GLY A 484 11.24 17.19 17.54
CA GLY A 484 12.64 17.62 17.57
C GLY A 484 12.87 18.92 16.82
N VAL A 485 14.06 19.51 17.02
CA VAL A 485 14.56 20.64 16.22
C VAL A 485 15.99 20.31 15.81
N TYR A 486 16.27 20.41 14.52
CA TYR A 486 17.59 20.16 13.95
C TYR A 486 17.96 21.29 12.97
N GLN A 487 19.25 21.59 12.89
CA GLN A 487 19.81 22.51 11.90
C GLN A 487 20.99 21.79 11.23
N GLY A 488 20.90 21.59 9.91
CA GLY A 488 21.86 20.86 9.08
C GLY A 488 22.58 21.74 8.09
#